data_AF-A0A1D7YJK2-F1
#
_entry.id   AF-A0A1D7YJK2-F1
#
_cell.length_a   1.000
_cell.length_b   1.000
_cell.length_c   1.000
_cell.angle_alpha   90.00
_cell.angle_beta   90.00
_cell.angle_gamma   90.00
#
_symmetry.space_group_name_H-M   'P 1'
#
loop_
_entity.id
_entity.type
_entity.pdbx_description
1 polymer ?
#
loop_
_entity_poly.entity_id
_entity_poly.type
_entity_poly.pdbx_seq_one_letter_code
_entity_poly.pdbx_strand_id
1 'polypeptide(L)'
;MEEKPEERQAAWELYLALHNLADSQTLGQVPTSSRDGVLGDIDDARTQLIAHHAVLRRRHATLAEQVYEAINSWEDRPTDRLMPLLDTLAAIAGSSLPLQAPPTT
;
A
#
# COMPACT_ATOMS: atom_id res chain seq x y z
N MET A 1 -12.13 14.07 16.83
CA MET A 1 -11.66 12.73 17.21
C MET A 1 -10.19 12.69 16.89
N GLU A 2 -9.32 12.47 17.87
CA GLU A 2 -7.87 12.42 17.66
C GLU A 2 -7.52 11.13 16.89
N GLU A 3 -6.97 11.29 15.68
CA GLU A 3 -6.37 10.17 14.94
C GLU A 3 -5.16 9.69 15.72
N LYS A 4 -5.11 8.38 16.01
CA LYS A 4 -4.00 7.85 16.81
C LYS A 4 -2.76 7.75 15.92
N PRO A 5 -1.56 8.06 16.44
CA PRO A 5 -0.32 7.97 15.66
C PRO A 5 -0.11 6.59 15.03
N GLU A 6 -0.62 5.53 15.67
CA GLU A 6 -0.60 4.16 15.15
C GLU A 6 -1.41 3.97 13.86
N GLU A 7 -2.52 4.69 13.70
CA GLU A 7 -3.38 4.60 12.51
C GLU A 7 -2.75 5.33 11.34
N ARG A 8 -2.14 6.49 11.61
CA ARG A 8 -1.38 7.24 10.60
C ARG A 8 -0.19 6.43 10.11
N GLN A 9 0.53 5.79 11.02
CA GLN A 9 1.63 4.89 10.67
C GLN A 9 1.13 3.71 9.84
N ALA A 10 0.07 3.02 10.28
CA ALA A 10 -0.51 1.89 9.56
C ALA A 10 -0.94 2.27 8.14
N ALA A 11 -1.57 3.44 7.96
CA ALA A 11 -1.95 3.94 6.64
C ALA A 11 -0.73 4.29 5.78
N TRP A 12 0.33 4.86 6.38
CA TRP A 12 1.56 5.20 5.69
C TRP A 12 2.33 3.98 5.19
N GLU A 13 2.49 2.95 6.03
CA GLU A 13 3.18 1.71 5.65
C GLU A 13 2.44 0.98 4.52
N LEU A 14 1.11 0.93 4.59
CA LEU A 14 0.28 0.36 3.52
C LEU A 14 0.32 1.19 2.24
N TYR A 15 0.38 2.52 2.36
CA TYR A 15 0.59 3.41 1.22
C TYR A 15 1.92 3.12 0.51
N LEU A 16 3.02 3.05 1.26
CA LEU A 16 4.35 2.79 0.70
C LEU A 16 4.41 1.43 0.01
N ALA A 17 3.92 0.39 0.66
CA ALA A 17 3.90 -0.96 0.09
C ALA A 17 3.10 -1.03 -1.22
N LEU A 18 1.89 -0.46 -1.24
CA LEU A 18 1.07 -0.42 -2.45
C LEU A 18 1.68 0.45 -3.55
N HIS A 19 2.34 1.55 -3.18
CA HIS A 19 3.02 2.44 -4.12
C HIS A 19 4.21 1.75 -4.77
N ASN A 20 5.07 1.09 -3.98
CA ASN A 20 6.22 0.33 -4.47
C ASN A 20 5.76 -0.82 -5.38
N LEU A 21 4.72 -1.54 -4.98
CA LEU A 21 4.12 -2.61 -5.78
C LEU A 21 3.62 -2.10 -7.15
N ALA A 22 3.06 -0.90 -7.19
CA ALA A 22 2.62 -0.25 -8.43
C ALA A 22 3.78 0.24 -9.31
N ASP A 23 4.82 0.78 -8.68
CA ASP A 23 6.01 1.28 -9.37
C ASP A 23 6.76 0.11 -10.03
N SER A 24 6.95 -0.99 -9.31
CA SER A 24 7.53 -2.23 -9.85
C SER A 24 6.72 -2.82 -10.99
N GLN A 25 5.39 -2.73 -10.94
CA GLN A 25 4.51 -3.10 -12.07
C GLN A 25 4.73 -2.21 -13.29
N THR A 26 4.84 -0.90 -13.08
CA THR A 26 5.03 0.09 -14.14
C THR A 26 6.39 -0.05 -14.82
N LEU A 27 7.43 -0.35 -14.04
CA LEU A 27 8.80 -0.56 -14.52
C LEU A 27 8.98 -1.94 -15.19
N GLY A 28 7.95 -2.80 -15.17
CA GLY A 28 8.06 -4.20 -15.64
C GLY A 28 9.05 -5.01 -14.82
N GLN A 29 9.35 -4.55 -13.60
CA GLN A 29 10.34 -5.11 -12.70
C GLN A 29 9.76 -6.06 -11.67
N VAL A 30 8.43 -6.30 -11.67
CA VAL A 30 7.79 -7.19 -10.69
C VAL A 30 8.54 -8.52 -10.65
N PRO A 31 9.29 -8.79 -9.58
CA PRO A 31 9.81 -10.11 -9.34
C PRO A 31 8.61 -10.90 -8.83
N THR A 32 7.75 -11.37 -9.74
CA THR A 32 6.69 -12.35 -9.44
C THR A 32 7.29 -13.70 -9.04
N SER A 33 8.61 -13.83 -9.13
CA SER A 33 9.38 -14.98 -8.69
C SER A 33 10.30 -14.55 -7.57
N SER A 34 10.19 -15.20 -6.41
CA SER A 34 11.12 -15.15 -5.26
C SER A 34 12.54 -15.67 -5.61
N ARG A 35 12.99 -15.49 -6.85
CA ARG A 35 14.08 -16.23 -7.50
C ARG A 35 15.45 -15.96 -6.88
N ASP A 36 15.59 -14.90 -6.08
CA ASP A 36 16.86 -14.49 -5.47
C ASP A 36 16.76 -14.14 -3.97
N GLY A 37 15.72 -14.60 -3.26
CA GLY A 37 15.62 -14.38 -1.81
C GLY A 37 15.34 -12.93 -1.38
N VAL A 38 15.00 -12.07 -2.33
CA VAL A 38 14.39 -10.76 -2.09
C VAL A 38 12.88 -10.98 -1.99
N LEU A 39 12.24 -10.61 -0.87
CA LEU A 39 10.78 -10.57 -0.81
C LEU A 39 10.30 -9.68 -1.98
N GLY A 40 9.47 -10.22 -2.87
CA GLY A 40 8.91 -9.41 -3.95
C GLY A 40 8.02 -8.31 -3.35
N ASP A 41 7.79 -7.21 -4.08
CA ASP A 41 6.96 -6.11 -3.58
C ASP A 41 5.54 -6.56 -3.17
N ILE A 42 5.05 -7.66 -3.77
CA ILE A 42 3.78 -8.27 -3.38
C ILE A 42 3.85 -8.99 -2.02
N ASP A 43 4.97 -9.62 -1.70
CA ASP A 43 5.19 -10.27 -0.41
C ASP A 43 5.36 -9.21 0.69
N ASP A 44 6.08 -8.12 0.41
CA ASP A 44 6.17 -6.97 1.32
C ASP A 44 4.78 -6.36 1.56
N ALA A 45 3.99 -6.13 0.51
CA ALA A 45 2.62 -5.64 0.65
C ALA A 45 1.74 -6.58 1.49
N ARG A 46 1.88 -7.90 1.33
CA ARG A 46 1.20 -8.88 2.19
C ARG A 46 1.67 -8.81 3.63
N THR A 47 2.96 -8.64 3.88
CA THR A 47 3.53 -8.48 5.22
C THR A 47 2.98 -7.23 5.91
N GLN A 48 3.00 -6.08 5.22
CA GLN A 48 2.45 -4.84 5.76
C GLN A 48 0.94 -4.94 6.01
N LEU A 49 0.20 -5.59 5.11
CA LEU A 49 -1.21 -5.89 5.32
C LEU A 49 -1.44 -6.69 6.60
N ILE A 50 -0.73 -7.80 6.82
CA ILE A 50 -0.90 -8.61 8.03
C ILE A 50 -0.58 -7.80 9.30
N ALA A 51 0.48 -7.00 9.26
CA ALA A 51 0.91 -6.19 10.41
C ALA A 51 -0.10 -5.07 10.76
N HIS A 52 -0.70 -4.43 9.74
CA HIS A 52 -1.45 -3.20 9.92
C HIS A 52 -2.96 -3.32 9.70
N HIS A 53 -3.46 -4.43 9.14
CA HIS A 53 -4.87 -4.64 8.84
C HIS A 53 -5.77 -4.48 10.07
N ALA A 54 -5.38 -5.08 11.20
CA ALA A 54 -6.17 -4.99 12.43
C ALA A 54 -6.28 -3.57 12.98
N VAL A 55 -5.23 -2.74 12.79
CA VAL A 55 -5.22 -1.34 13.19
C VAL A 55 -6.13 -0.52 12.29
N LEU A 56 -5.98 -0.68 10.96
CA LEU A 56 -6.77 0.06 9.99
C LEU A 56 -8.26 -0.30 10.04
N ARG A 57 -8.59 -1.59 10.23
CA ARG A 57 -9.98 -2.08 10.27
C ARG A 57 -10.80 -1.51 11.44
N ARG A 58 -10.16 -1.09 12.53
CA ARG A 58 -10.87 -0.53 13.71
C ARG A 58 -11.65 0.75 13.39
N ARG A 59 -11.18 1.55 12.44
CA ARG A 59 -11.81 2.81 12.03
C ARG A 59 -12.16 2.88 10.55
N HIS A 60 -11.44 2.15 9.71
CA HIS A 60 -11.61 2.15 8.26
C HIS A 60 -11.80 0.73 7.74
N ALA A 61 -12.82 0.02 8.26
CA ALA A 61 -13.10 -1.37 7.89
C ALA A 61 -13.21 -1.57 6.37
N THR A 62 -13.96 -0.70 5.69
CA THR A 62 -14.11 -0.76 4.22
C THR A 62 -12.79 -0.57 3.50
N LEU A 63 -11.92 0.35 3.94
CA LEU A 63 -10.62 0.55 3.32
C LEU A 63 -9.71 -0.67 3.53
N ALA A 64 -9.69 -1.23 4.75
CA ALA A 64 -8.89 -2.39 5.07
C ALA A 64 -9.25 -3.60 4.20
N GLU A 65 -10.55 -3.85 3.96
CA GLU A 65 -11.01 -4.91 3.06
C GLU A 65 -10.66 -4.62 1.59
N GLN A 66 -10.76 -3.36 1.14
CA GLN A 66 -10.37 -3.02 -0.23
C GLN A 66 -8.87 -3.16 -0.48
N VAL A 67 -8.03 -2.81 0.50
CA VAL A 67 -6.57 -3.04 0.45
C VAL A 67 -6.26 -4.54 0.44
N TYR A 68 -6.98 -5.31 1.27
CA TYR A 68 -6.87 -6.77 1.27
C TYR A 68 -7.24 -7.37 -0.10
N GLU A 69 -8.35 -6.95 -0.70
CA GLU A 69 -8.76 -7.40 -2.04
C GLU A 69 -7.73 -7.01 -3.11
N ALA A 70 -7.21 -5.78 -3.06
CA ALA A 70 -6.23 -5.29 -4.03
C ALA A 70 -4.93 -6.10 -4.01
N ILE A 71 -4.41 -6.43 -2.82
CA ILE A 71 -3.19 -7.25 -2.70
C ILE A 71 -3.46 -8.71 -3.10
N ASN A 72 -4.60 -9.29 -2.71
CA ASN A 72 -4.89 -10.69 -3.02
C ASN A 72 -5.26 -10.96 -4.47
N SER A 73 -5.81 -9.97 -5.17
CA SER A 73 -6.14 -10.07 -6.61
C SER A 73 -5.07 -9.48 -7.53
N TRP A 74 -3.91 -9.09 -6.97
CA TRP A 74 -2.86 -8.38 -7.71
C TRP A 74 -2.37 -9.11 -8.96
N GLU A 75 -2.22 -10.43 -8.90
CA GLU A 75 -1.77 -11.25 -10.04
C GLU A 75 -2.79 -11.29 -11.19
N ASP A 76 -4.08 -11.25 -10.86
CA ASP A 76 -5.16 -11.33 -11.85
C ASP A 76 -5.56 -9.95 -12.40
N ARG A 77 -5.53 -8.91 -11.55
CA ARG A 77 -5.99 -7.56 -11.86
C ARG A 77 -5.06 -6.51 -11.23
N PRO A 78 -3.82 -6.40 -11.74
CA PRO A 78 -2.92 -5.37 -11.25
C PRO A 78 -3.54 -4.01 -11.53
N THR A 79 -3.56 -3.13 -10.54
CA THR A 79 -3.93 -1.70 -10.62
C THR A 79 -5.43 -1.31 -10.70
N ASP A 80 -6.38 -2.23 -10.87
CA ASP A 80 -7.80 -1.95 -11.16
C ASP A 80 -8.50 -1.00 -10.15
N ARG A 81 -7.96 -0.86 -8.93
CA ARG A 81 -8.47 0.04 -7.87
C ARG A 81 -7.39 0.73 -7.05
N LEU A 82 -6.16 0.79 -7.55
CA LEU A 82 -5.03 1.20 -6.72
C LEU A 82 -5.01 2.70 -6.41
N MET A 83 -5.28 3.55 -7.40
CA MET A 83 -5.23 5.02 -7.22
C MET A 83 -6.18 5.53 -6.11
N PRO A 84 -7.48 5.16 -6.08
CA PRO A 84 -8.38 5.57 -5.00
C PRO A 84 -7.93 5.08 -3.61
N LEU A 85 -7.26 3.93 -3.54
CA LEU A 85 -6.74 3.38 -2.27
C LEU A 85 -5.55 4.17 -1.77
N LEU A 86 -4.60 4.51 -2.65
CA LEU A 86 -3.44 5.31 -2.31
C LEU A 86 -3.85 6.72 -1.84
N ASP A 87 -4.80 7.36 -2.53
CA ASP A 87 -5.32 8.66 -2.12
C ASP A 87 -5.93 8.61 -0.71
N THR A 88 -6.73 7.57 -0.44
CA THR A 88 -7.39 7.42 0.86
C THR A 88 -6.38 7.12 1.98
N LEU A 89 -5.39 6.26 1.73
CA LEU A 89 -4.35 5.95 2.69
C LEU A 89 -3.45 7.16 2.98
N ALA A 90 -3.07 7.93 1.96
CA ALA A 90 -2.30 9.15 2.12
C ALA A 90 -3.05 10.17 2.98
N ALA A 91 -4.35 10.37 2.71
CA ALA A 91 -5.20 11.25 3.50
C ALA A 91 -5.25 10.86 4.99
N ILE A 92 -5.37 9.56 5.30
CA ILE A 92 -5.37 9.04 6.68
C ILE A 92 -3.99 9.18 7.32
N ALA A 93 -2.91 8.99 6.58
CA ALA A 93 -1.55 9.20 7.07
C ALA A 93 -1.27 10.67 7.44
N GLY A 94 -2.18 11.60 7.12
CA GLY A 94 -1.99 13.03 7.32
C GLY A 94 -1.06 13.66 6.27
N SER A 95 -0.67 12.87 5.27
CA SER A 95 0.07 13.36 4.12
C SER A 95 -0.95 13.77 3.07
N SER A 96 -1.14 15.07 2.86
CA SER A 96 -1.49 15.49 1.50
C SER A 96 -0.38 14.94 0.61
N LEU A 97 -0.71 14.02 -0.30
CA LEU A 97 0.23 13.49 -1.29
C LEU A 97 1.16 14.62 -1.72
N PRO A 98 2.50 14.49 -1.57
CA PRO A 98 3.37 15.48 -2.16
C PRO A 98 3.04 15.48 -3.65
N LEU A 99 2.48 16.59 -4.14
CA LEU A 99 2.09 16.77 -5.55
C LEU A 99 3.29 16.65 -6.50
N GLN A 100 4.51 16.53 -5.95
CA GLN A 100 5.76 16.41 -6.67
C GLN A 100 6.69 15.46 -5.90
N ALA A 101 7.17 14.41 -6.59
CA ALA A 101 8.38 13.73 -6.16
C ALA A 101 9.50 14.79 -6.04
N PRO A 102 10.34 14.73 -4.99
CA PRO A 102 11.48 15.64 -4.89
C PRO A 102 12.35 15.49 -6.15
N PRO A 103 12.82 16.59 -6.76
CA PRO A 103 13.71 16.50 -7.91
C PRO A 103 14.98 15.77 -7.47
N THR A 104 15.29 14.66 -8.13
CA THR A 104 16.58 14.00 -8.02
C THR A 104 17.65 14.99 -8.47
N THR A 105 18.42 15.50 -7.51
CA THR A 105 19.63 16.30 -7.75
C THR A 105 20.85 15.44 -7.48
#